data_AF-A0A7I8VUE5-F1
#
_entry.id   AF-A0A7I8VUE5-F1
#
_cell.length_a   1.000
_cell.length_b   1.000
_cell.length_c   1.000
_cell.angle_alpha   90.00
_cell.angle_beta   90.00
_cell.angle_gamma   90.00
#
_symmetry.space_group_name_H-M   'P 1'
#
loop_
_entity.id
_entity.type
_entity.pdbx_description
1 polymer ?
#
loop_
_entity_poly.entity_id
_entity_poly.type
_entity_poly.pdbx_seq_one_letter_code
_entity_poly.pdbx_strand_id
1 'polypeptide(L)'
;MSGLFLSTFHLILLLQVYGDEDRLFNDLLKSYNKFVKPTGLVSASIGLSINDIIEFEDDIITFNVWEERVWNDSRLSWSPEEYNIDTINIPLKEIWSPDITIYNKARKEIDLVDALVMINNDGSLMYVPAKLITVRCTLDGKVYTCNFKYGSWTYDGFKMDLDIKGDKKVDLSHYSGKYKIIESGAFRHEQHYSCCPEPYIDVTFKVTIAKN
;
A
#
# COMPACT_ATOMS: atom_id res chain seq x y z
N MET A 1 -31.43 -6.53 52.42
CA MET A 1 -30.72 -7.31 51.37
C MET A 1 -31.23 -6.85 50.00
N SER A 2 -30.67 -5.78 49.44
CA SER A 2 -31.04 -5.29 48.10
C SER A 2 -30.16 -4.07 47.74
N GLY A 3 -28.88 -4.30 47.44
CA GLY A 3 -27.97 -3.18 47.13
C GLY A 3 -26.77 -3.51 46.25
N LEU A 4 -26.58 -4.77 45.84
CA LEU A 4 -25.40 -5.20 45.09
C LEU A 4 -25.71 -5.69 43.66
N PHE A 5 -26.97 -5.66 43.21
CA PHE A 5 -27.37 -6.16 41.88
C PHE A 5 -27.47 -5.06 40.79
N LEU A 6 -27.41 -3.78 41.15
CA LEU A 6 -27.57 -2.68 40.19
C LEU A 6 -26.25 -2.23 39.53
N SER A 7 -25.09 -2.51 40.12
CA SER A 7 -23.80 -2.04 39.57
C SER A 7 -23.22 -2.98 38.51
N THR A 8 -23.50 -4.28 38.59
CA THR A 8 -23.04 -5.27 37.59
C THR A 8 -23.87 -5.20 36.30
N PHE A 9 -25.17 -4.92 36.41
CA PHE A 9 -26.06 -4.79 35.25
C PHE A 9 -25.74 -3.55 34.38
N HIS A 10 -25.32 -2.43 34.98
CA HIS A 10 -24.85 -1.26 34.22
C HIS A 10 -23.50 -1.49 33.52
N LEU A 11 -22.60 -2.26 34.12
CA LEU A 11 -21.31 -2.60 33.51
C LEU A 11 -21.47 -3.56 32.32
N ILE A 12 -22.40 -4.51 32.42
CA ILE A 12 -22.75 -5.43 31.34
C ILE A 12 -23.46 -4.69 30.20
N LEU A 13 -24.31 -3.70 30.50
CA LEU A 13 -24.98 -2.90 29.47
C LEU A 13 -24.01 -2.01 28.67
N LEU A 14 -22.96 -1.47 29.32
CA LEU A 14 -21.95 -0.65 28.64
C LEU A 14 -21.09 -1.45 27.65
N LEU A 15 -20.78 -2.71 27.98
CA LEU A 15 -20.10 -3.65 27.07
C LEU A 15 -20.99 -4.10 25.90
N GLN A 16 -22.32 -3.96 26.02
CA GLN A 16 -23.29 -4.32 24.98
C GLN A 16 -23.59 -3.19 23.99
N VAL A 17 -23.14 -1.96 24.28
CA VAL A 17 -23.42 -0.76 23.45
C VAL A 17 -22.34 -0.52 22.39
N TYR A 18 -21.14 -1.06 22.58
CA TYR A 18 -20.04 -0.97 21.60
C TYR A 18 -19.73 -2.37 21.06
N GLY A 19 -19.91 -2.57 19.76
CA GLY A 19 -19.52 -3.82 19.10
C GLY A 19 -18.02 -4.07 19.26
N ASP A 20 -17.60 -5.34 19.28
CA ASP A 20 -16.20 -5.72 19.52
C ASP A 20 -15.21 -5.04 18.55
N GLU A 21 -15.63 -4.76 17.32
CA GLU A 21 -14.83 -4.05 16.31
C GLU A 21 -14.63 -2.57 16.65
N ASP A 22 -15.65 -1.89 17.20
CA ASP A 22 -15.51 -0.50 17.65
C ASP A 22 -14.62 -0.40 18.90
N ARG A 23 -14.75 -1.37 19.81
CA ARG A 23 -13.87 -1.49 20.98
C ARG A 23 -12.41 -1.69 20.52
N LEU A 24 -12.16 -2.62 19.60
CA LEU A 24 -10.84 -2.87 19.02
C LEU A 24 -10.28 -1.62 18.33
N PHE A 25 -11.07 -0.96 17.48
CA PHE A 25 -10.67 0.27 16.79
C PHE A 25 -10.20 1.35 17.77
N ASN A 26 -11.01 1.59 18.81
CA ASN A 26 -10.69 2.59 19.83
C ASN A 26 -9.44 2.20 20.62
N ASP A 27 -9.29 0.94 21.02
CA ASP A 27 -8.12 0.47 21.77
C ASP A 27 -6.82 0.59 20.96
N LEU A 28 -6.84 0.18 19.68
CA LEU A 28 -5.70 0.29 18.77
C LEU A 28 -5.26 1.75 18.59
N LEU A 29 -6.21 2.67 18.41
CA LEU A 29 -5.90 4.06 18.05
C LEU A 29 -5.73 5.02 19.24
N LYS A 30 -6.14 4.63 20.45
CA LYS A 30 -6.15 5.50 21.65
C LYS A 30 -4.83 6.20 21.94
N SER A 31 -3.70 5.53 21.72
CA SER A 31 -2.34 6.08 21.93
C SER A 31 -1.46 5.95 20.69
N TYR A 32 -2.08 5.69 19.54
CA TYR A 32 -1.37 5.53 18.28
C TYR A 32 -1.01 6.89 17.68
N ASN A 33 0.29 7.11 17.47
CA ASN A 33 0.76 8.31 16.78
C ASN A 33 1.09 8.00 15.32
N LYS A 34 0.14 8.29 14.42
CA LYS A 34 0.26 8.08 12.98
C LYS A 34 1.35 8.88 12.28
N PHE A 35 1.90 9.91 12.93
CA PHE A 35 2.99 10.72 12.37
C PHE A 35 4.37 10.16 12.70
N VAL A 36 4.45 9.09 13.49
CA VAL A 36 5.70 8.46 13.91
C VAL A 36 5.82 7.11 13.22
N LYS A 37 6.90 6.95 12.45
CA LYS A 37 7.29 5.66 11.84
C LYS A 37 7.43 4.58 12.91
N PRO A 38 7.02 3.33 12.66
CA PRO A 38 7.34 2.20 13.53
C PRO A 38 8.84 2.13 13.85
N THR A 39 9.17 1.72 15.07
CA THR A 39 10.55 1.62 15.54
C THR A 39 11.33 0.57 14.75
N GLY A 40 12.61 0.83 14.48
CA GLY A 40 13.48 -0.09 13.75
C GLY A 40 13.37 0.02 12.24
N LEU A 41 13.84 -0.99 11.51
CA LEU A 41 13.69 -1.11 10.06
C LEU A 41 12.24 -1.49 9.73
N VAL A 42 11.59 -0.74 8.83
CA VAL A 42 10.27 -1.12 8.31
C VAL A 42 10.46 -1.84 6.98
N SER A 43 10.03 -3.09 6.90
CA SER A 43 9.95 -3.82 5.63
C SER A 43 8.58 -3.61 5.00
N ALA A 44 8.58 -3.11 3.78
CA ALA A 44 7.40 -2.98 2.94
C ALA A 44 7.58 -3.76 1.65
N SER A 45 6.48 -4.17 1.03
CA SER A 45 6.48 -4.73 -0.32
C SER A 45 5.39 -4.09 -1.17
N ILE A 46 5.66 -4.01 -2.47
CA ILE A 46 4.74 -3.44 -3.44
C ILE A 46 4.49 -4.41 -4.59
N GLY A 47 3.21 -4.55 -4.98
CA GLY A 47 2.75 -5.26 -6.16
C GLY A 47 2.03 -4.31 -7.10
N LEU A 48 2.12 -4.57 -8.41
CA LEU A 48 1.44 -3.78 -9.43
C LEU A 48 0.64 -4.71 -10.34
N SER A 49 -0.66 -4.48 -10.41
CA SER A 49 -1.54 -5.13 -11.38
C SER A 49 -2.06 -4.06 -12.36
N ILE A 50 -1.91 -4.28 -13.67
CA ILE A 50 -2.42 -3.36 -14.69
C ILE A 50 -3.73 -3.92 -15.23
N ASN A 51 -4.80 -3.15 -15.05
CA ASN A 51 -6.15 -3.51 -15.50
C ASN A 51 -6.42 -3.01 -16.92
N ASP A 52 -5.97 -1.79 -17.23
CA ASP A 52 -6.18 -1.16 -18.54
C ASP A 52 -5.16 -0.03 -18.80
N ILE A 53 -5.02 0.37 -20.07
CA ILE A 53 -4.32 1.57 -20.51
C ILE A 53 -5.37 2.56 -21.02
N ILE A 54 -5.62 3.59 -20.21
CA ILE A 54 -6.72 4.54 -20.39
C ILE A 54 -6.39 5.61 -21.43
N GLU A 55 -5.18 6.17 -21.36
CA GLU A 55 -4.74 7.23 -22.26
C GLU A 55 -3.36 6.91 -22.83
N PHE A 56 -3.17 7.28 -24.10
CA PHE A 56 -1.94 7.04 -24.84
C PHE A 56 -1.63 8.28 -25.68
N GLU A 57 -0.94 9.25 -25.07
CA GLU A 57 -0.60 10.55 -25.65
C GLU A 57 0.90 10.60 -25.95
N ASP A 58 1.28 10.30 -27.19
CA ASP A 58 2.69 10.20 -27.62
C ASP A 58 3.52 9.26 -26.75
N ASP A 59 4.40 9.80 -25.89
CA ASP A 59 5.25 9.08 -24.95
C ASP A 59 4.72 9.11 -23.51
N ILE A 60 3.56 9.73 -23.26
CA ILE A 60 2.92 9.82 -21.95
C ILE A 60 1.70 8.90 -21.93
N ILE A 61 1.72 7.91 -21.02
CA ILE A 61 0.69 6.86 -20.98
C ILE A 61 0.09 6.81 -19.57
N THR A 62 -1.24 6.79 -19.51
CA THR A 62 -2.02 6.66 -18.27
C THR A 62 -2.57 5.24 -18.14
N PHE A 63 -2.28 4.61 -17.01
CA PHE A 63 -2.63 3.23 -16.68
C PHE A 63 -3.68 3.20 -15.57
N ASN A 64 -4.68 2.33 -15.69
CA ASN A 64 -5.53 1.94 -14.58
C ASN A 64 -4.92 0.71 -13.90
N VAL A 65 -4.59 0.85 -12.62
CA VAL A 65 -3.86 -0.18 -11.86
C VAL A 65 -4.53 -0.48 -10.53
N TRP A 66 -4.26 -1.68 -10.02
CA TRP A 66 -4.29 -1.95 -8.59
C TRP A 66 -2.87 -1.96 -8.06
N GLU A 67 -2.63 -1.15 -7.03
CA GLU A 67 -1.33 -1.03 -6.38
C GLU A 67 -1.41 -1.71 -5.02
N GLU A 68 -0.82 -2.90 -4.87
CA GLU A 68 -0.83 -3.62 -3.60
C GLU A 68 0.36 -3.16 -2.75
N ARG A 69 0.10 -2.61 -1.57
CA ARG A 69 1.12 -2.26 -0.57
C ARG A 69 0.94 -3.14 0.66
N VAL A 70 2.02 -3.76 1.11
CA VAL A 70 2.04 -4.55 2.35
C VAL A 70 3.18 -4.07 3.24
N TRP A 71 2.90 -3.83 4.51
CA TRP A 71 3.91 -3.52 5.53
C TRP A 71 3.47 -4.07 6.89
N ASN A 72 4.33 -3.98 7.90
CA ASN A 72 3.99 -4.37 9.27
C ASN A 72 4.14 -3.19 10.22
N ASP A 73 3.20 -3.06 11.15
CA ASP A 73 3.25 -2.14 12.28
C ASP A 73 2.75 -2.86 13.54
N SER A 74 3.69 -3.44 14.30
CA SER A 74 3.40 -4.16 15.55
C SER A 74 2.65 -3.33 16.61
N ARG A 75 2.56 -2.00 16.48
CA ARG A 75 1.71 -1.18 17.36
C ARG A 75 0.22 -1.38 17.10
N LEU A 76 -0.13 -1.99 15.97
CA LEU A 76 -1.49 -2.28 15.53
C LEU A 76 -1.82 -3.79 15.62
N SER A 77 -1.11 -4.55 16.47
CA SER A 77 -1.41 -5.97 16.74
C SER A 77 -2.33 -6.15 17.95
N TRP A 78 -3.13 -7.21 17.97
CA TRP A 78 -3.99 -7.57 19.10
C TRP A 78 -4.13 -9.09 19.24
N SER A 79 -4.67 -9.55 20.36
CA SER A 79 -5.04 -10.95 20.55
C SER A 79 -6.47 -11.19 20.02
N PRO A 80 -6.69 -12.08 19.03
CA PRO A 80 -8.03 -12.41 18.55
C PRO A 80 -8.95 -12.93 19.66
N GLU A 81 -8.42 -13.56 20.71
CA GLU A 81 -9.21 -14.08 21.82
C GLU A 81 -9.89 -12.97 22.64
N GLU A 82 -9.36 -11.74 22.63
CA GLU A 82 -9.90 -10.61 23.39
C GLU A 82 -11.09 -9.92 22.70
N TYR A 83 -11.17 -10.04 21.38
CA TYR A 83 -12.14 -9.31 20.53
C TYR A 83 -12.94 -10.22 19.61
N ASN A 84 -12.56 -11.50 19.46
CA ASN A 84 -13.08 -12.44 18.47
C ASN A 84 -13.01 -11.89 17.03
N ILE A 85 -11.91 -11.21 16.71
CA ILE A 85 -11.65 -10.53 15.44
C ILE A 85 -10.24 -10.86 14.98
N ASP A 86 -10.10 -11.34 13.74
CA ASP A 86 -8.80 -11.60 13.11
C ASP A 86 -8.33 -10.43 12.25
N THR A 87 -9.27 -9.66 11.68
CA THR A 87 -9.00 -8.57 10.76
C THR A 87 -9.92 -7.38 10.98
N ILE A 88 -9.40 -6.17 10.77
CA ILE A 88 -10.17 -4.91 10.81
C ILE A 88 -9.80 -4.03 9.62
N ASN A 89 -10.76 -3.24 9.11
CA ASN A 89 -10.53 -2.31 8.02
C ASN A 89 -10.52 -0.85 8.52
N ILE A 90 -9.39 -0.17 8.37
CA ILE A 90 -9.20 1.21 8.87
C ILE A 90 -8.83 2.15 7.71
N PRO A 91 -9.37 3.39 7.63
CA PRO A 91 -8.93 4.36 6.64
C PRO A 91 -7.42 4.64 6.74
N LEU A 92 -6.70 4.64 5.61
CA LEU A 92 -5.24 4.87 5.58
C LEU A 92 -4.82 6.15 6.34
N LYS A 93 -5.66 7.19 6.29
CA LYS A 93 -5.42 8.48 6.95
C LYS A 93 -5.38 8.41 8.48
N GLU A 94 -5.87 7.34 9.11
CA GLU A 94 -5.86 7.18 10.57
C GLU A 94 -4.62 6.46 11.08
N ILE A 95 -3.83 5.87 10.18
CA ILE A 95 -2.65 5.09 10.54
C ILE A 95 -1.39 5.65 9.87
N TRP A 96 -0.22 5.26 10.38
CA TRP A 96 1.03 5.54 9.69
C TRP A 96 1.11 4.67 8.43
N SER A 97 1.64 5.24 7.36
CA SER A 97 1.95 4.50 6.14
C SER A 97 3.31 4.94 5.58
N PRO A 98 4.04 4.04 4.91
CA PRO A 98 5.30 4.39 4.28
C PRO A 98 5.06 5.39 3.13
N ASP A 99 5.98 6.35 2.99
CA ASP A 99 5.94 7.44 2.00
C ASP A 99 6.40 6.97 0.61
N ILE A 100 5.91 5.82 0.17
CA ILE A 100 6.23 5.21 -1.13
C ILE A 100 5.57 6.03 -2.24
N THR A 101 6.40 6.49 -3.18
CA THR A 101 5.96 7.26 -4.35
C THR A 101 6.65 6.81 -5.63
N ILE A 102 6.09 7.21 -6.76
CA ILE A 102 6.67 6.98 -8.09
C ILE A 102 7.55 8.17 -8.45
N TYR A 103 8.87 7.97 -8.50
CA TYR A 103 9.82 9.05 -8.76
C TYR A 103 9.70 9.64 -10.17
N ASN A 104 9.33 8.82 -11.15
CA ASN A 104 9.28 9.20 -12.55
C ASN A 104 7.85 9.39 -13.09
N LYS A 105 6.88 9.70 -12.21
CA LYS A 105 5.51 10.02 -12.63
C LYS A 105 5.45 11.31 -13.44
N ALA A 106 4.66 11.29 -14.51
CA ALA A 106 4.47 12.44 -15.40
C ALA A 106 3.32 13.36 -14.93
N ARG A 107 2.35 12.83 -14.18
CA ARG A 107 1.23 13.57 -13.59
C ARG A 107 0.99 13.12 -12.14
N LYS A 108 0.17 13.87 -11.41
CA LYS A 108 -0.31 13.46 -10.07
C LYS A 108 -1.15 12.18 -10.20
N GLU A 109 -0.95 11.24 -9.28
CA GLU A 109 -1.77 10.03 -9.16
C GLU A 109 -3.23 10.40 -8.84
N ILE A 110 -4.18 9.65 -9.41
CA ILE A 110 -5.61 9.82 -9.14
C ILE A 110 -6.11 8.52 -8.50
N ASP A 111 -6.57 8.61 -7.25
CA ASP A 111 -7.25 7.50 -6.59
C ASP A 111 -8.66 7.36 -7.16
N LEU A 112 -9.01 6.15 -7.61
CA LEU A 112 -10.33 5.83 -8.16
C LEU A 112 -11.31 5.35 -7.07
N VAL A 113 -10.78 5.00 -5.89
CA VAL A 113 -11.56 4.52 -4.75
C VAL A 113 -10.92 4.97 -3.45
N ASP A 114 -11.76 5.33 -2.47
CA ASP A 114 -11.34 5.55 -1.08
C ASP A 114 -11.14 4.20 -0.36
N ALA A 115 -10.08 3.48 -0.72
CA ALA A 115 -9.79 2.17 -0.16
C ALA A 115 -9.48 2.24 1.35
N LEU A 116 -9.91 1.21 2.09
CA LEU A 116 -9.51 0.97 3.47
C LEU A 116 -8.26 0.08 3.51
N VAL A 117 -7.53 0.13 4.62
CA VAL A 117 -6.41 -0.75 4.91
C VAL A 117 -6.92 -1.94 5.71
N MET A 118 -6.68 -3.14 5.21
CA MET A 118 -6.91 -4.37 5.96
C MET A 118 -5.74 -4.58 6.91
N ILE A 119 -6.03 -4.69 8.19
CA ILE A 119 -5.05 -4.95 9.25
C ILE A 119 -5.37 -6.32 9.83
N ASN A 120 -4.38 -7.19 9.92
CA ASN A 120 -4.49 -8.48 10.61
C ASN A 120 -4.02 -8.35 12.06
N ASN A 121 -4.46 -9.27 12.90
CA ASN A 121 -4.13 -9.32 14.32
C ASN A 121 -2.63 -9.35 14.65
N ASP A 122 -1.79 -9.84 13.73
CA ASP A 122 -0.33 -9.84 13.85
C ASP A 122 0.34 -8.49 13.52
N GLY A 123 -0.46 -7.46 13.21
CA GLY A 123 0.00 -6.14 12.83
C GLY A 123 0.47 -6.04 11.38
N SER A 124 0.23 -7.06 10.53
CA SER A 124 0.42 -6.93 9.08
C SER A 124 -0.71 -6.11 8.45
N LEU A 125 -0.35 -5.22 7.52
CA LEU A 125 -1.24 -4.30 6.86
C LEU A 125 -1.19 -4.52 5.35
N MET A 126 -2.36 -4.53 4.71
CA MET A 126 -2.52 -4.62 3.27
C MET A 126 -3.41 -3.48 2.77
N TYR A 127 -2.93 -2.73 1.78
CA TYR A 127 -3.65 -1.62 1.17
C TYR A 127 -3.60 -1.76 -0.36
N VAL A 128 -4.76 -1.85 -1.01
CA VAL A 128 -4.88 -2.10 -2.45
C VAL A 128 -5.79 -1.08 -3.13
N PRO A 129 -5.36 0.19 -3.28
CA PRO A 129 -6.12 1.19 -4.02
C PRO A 129 -6.14 0.91 -5.53
N ALA A 130 -7.27 1.24 -6.15
CA ALA A 130 -7.35 1.42 -7.59
C ALA A 130 -6.91 2.84 -7.95
N LYS A 131 -5.99 2.98 -8.91
CA LYS A 131 -5.36 4.27 -9.26
C LYS A 131 -5.23 4.46 -10.76
N LEU A 132 -5.25 5.73 -11.19
CA LEU A 132 -4.66 6.15 -12.46
C LEU A 132 -3.24 6.64 -12.23
N ILE A 133 -2.30 6.01 -12.93
CA ILE A 133 -0.89 6.38 -12.90
C ILE A 133 -0.47 6.80 -14.30
N THR A 134 0.08 8.01 -14.43
CA THR A 134 0.63 8.51 -15.68
C THR A 134 2.15 8.56 -15.62
N VAL A 135 2.82 7.85 -16.53
CA VAL A 135 4.29 7.83 -16.66
C VAL A 135 4.71 8.21 -18.07
N ARG A 136 5.94 8.72 -18.19
CA ARG A 136 6.60 8.88 -19.49
C ARG A 136 7.32 7.58 -19.86
N CYS A 137 7.08 7.10 -21.06
CA CYS A 137 7.65 5.90 -21.64
C CYS A 137 8.70 6.26 -22.69
N THR A 138 9.62 5.35 -22.93
CA THR A 138 10.60 5.48 -24.03
C THR A 138 10.06 4.79 -25.27
N LEU A 139 10.22 5.42 -26.43
CA LEU A 139 9.77 4.89 -27.72
C LEU A 139 10.96 4.47 -28.56
N ASP A 140 10.97 3.20 -28.99
CA ASP A 140 11.88 2.68 -29.99
C ASP A 140 11.06 2.03 -31.13
N GLY A 141 11.03 2.70 -32.29
CA GLY A 141 10.17 2.32 -33.41
C GLY A 141 8.68 2.37 -33.06
N LYS A 142 8.06 1.19 -32.87
CA LYS A 142 6.65 1.02 -32.46
C LYS A 142 6.49 0.43 -31.05
N VAL A 143 7.59 0.31 -30.31
CA VAL A 143 7.65 -0.34 -29.00
C VAL A 143 7.84 0.72 -27.93
N TYR A 144 6.94 0.71 -26.95
CA TYR A 144 6.97 1.62 -25.81
C TYR A 144 7.42 0.86 -24.57
N THR A 145 8.44 1.38 -23.89
CA THR A 145 8.91 0.84 -22.61
C THR A 145 8.60 1.84 -21.50
N CYS A 146 7.71 1.45 -20.60
CA CYS A 146 7.25 2.25 -19.48
C CYS A 146 7.79 1.67 -18.17
N ASN A 147 8.34 2.54 -17.32
CA ASN A 147 8.86 2.17 -16.01
C ASN A 147 8.05 2.87 -14.92
N PHE A 148 7.73 2.17 -13.84
CA PHE A 148 7.13 2.70 -12.62
C PHE A 148 8.14 2.54 -11.49
N LYS A 149 8.93 3.59 -11.23
CA LYS A 149 10.01 3.54 -10.24
C LYS A 149 9.49 3.96 -8.87
N TYR A 150 9.16 2.98 -8.05
CA TYR A 150 8.66 3.17 -6.69
C TYR A 150 9.80 3.23 -5.67
N GLY A 151 9.71 4.13 -4.70
CA GLY A 151 10.62 4.16 -3.56
C GLY A 151 10.11 5.08 -2.44
N SER A 152 10.70 4.97 -1.25
CA SER A 152 10.47 5.94 -0.18
C SER A 152 10.96 7.32 -0.60
N TRP A 153 10.23 8.38 -0.29
CA TRP A 153 10.71 9.73 -0.59
C TRP A 153 11.75 10.22 0.42
N THR A 154 11.59 9.89 1.71
CA THR A 154 12.39 10.47 2.80
C THR A 154 13.21 9.48 3.60
N TYR A 155 12.89 8.19 3.56
CA TYR A 155 13.61 7.16 4.30
C TYR A 155 14.66 6.48 3.41
N ASP A 156 15.89 6.43 3.92
CA ASP A 156 16.96 5.61 3.37
C ASP A 156 16.75 4.11 3.68
N GLY A 157 17.56 3.26 3.07
CA GLY A 157 17.53 1.80 3.17
C GLY A 157 17.84 1.24 4.57
N PHE A 158 18.38 2.03 5.48
CA PHE A 158 18.55 1.61 6.88
C PHE A 158 17.28 1.81 7.71
N LYS A 159 16.38 2.69 7.26
CA LYS A 159 15.11 3.00 7.93
C LYS A 159 13.91 2.30 7.31
N MET A 160 13.95 2.08 6.00
CA MET A 160 12.88 1.44 5.25
C MET A 160 13.45 0.53 4.15
N ASP A 161 13.06 -0.74 4.20
CA ASP A 161 13.33 -1.71 3.15
C ASP A 161 12.08 -1.88 2.27
N LEU A 162 12.29 -1.99 0.96
CA LEU A 162 11.23 -2.14 -0.03
C LEU A 162 11.52 -3.34 -0.92
N ASP A 163 10.56 -4.23 -1.07
CA ASP A 163 10.67 -5.41 -1.94
C ASP A 163 9.48 -5.56 -2.90
N ILE A 164 9.62 -6.43 -3.88
CA ILE A 164 8.56 -6.78 -4.83
C ILE A 164 7.62 -7.78 -4.18
N LYS A 165 6.32 -7.50 -4.19
CA LYS A 165 5.29 -8.43 -3.75
C LYS A 165 5.03 -9.47 -4.83
N GLY A 166 5.11 -10.74 -4.46
CA GLY A 166 4.77 -11.87 -5.33
C GLY A 166 5.85 -12.20 -6.36
N ASP A 167 5.43 -12.56 -7.57
CA ASP A 167 6.34 -12.84 -8.68
C ASP A 167 7.05 -11.54 -9.11
N LYS A 168 8.30 -11.63 -9.59
CA LYS A 168 9.09 -10.48 -10.09
C LYS A 168 8.58 -9.94 -11.44
N LYS A 169 7.27 -9.67 -11.56
CA LYS A 169 6.58 -9.19 -12.77
C LYS A 169 5.35 -8.36 -12.38
N VAL A 170 4.84 -7.60 -13.35
CA VAL A 170 3.53 -6.95 -13.25
C VAL A 170 2.44 -8.01 -13.42
N ASP A 171 1.43 -7.99 -12.56
CA ASP A 171 0.25 -8.83 -12.73
C ASP A 171 -0.62 -8.28 -13.87
N LEU A 172 -0.95 -9.16 -14.81
CA LEU A 172 -1.76 -8.86 -15.99
C LEU A 172 -2.98 -9.79 -16.07
N SER A 173 -3.28 -10.53 -14.99
CA SER A 173 -4.40 -11.47 -14.92
C SER A 173 -5.77 -10.81 -15.19
N HIS A 174 -5.90 -9.53 -14.84
CA HIS A 174 -7.09 -8.71 -15.04
C HIS A 174 -6.98 -7.72 -16.21
N TYR A 175 -5.92 -7.80 -17.01
CA TYR A 175 -5.72 -6.89 -18.12
C TYR A 175 -6.75 -7.11 -19.23
N SER A 176 -7.52 -6.07 -19.55
CA SER A 176 -8.56 -6.10 -20.59
C SER A 176 -8.39 -5.03 -21.66
N GLY A 177 -7.26 -4.31 -21.63
CA GLY A 177 -7.02 -3.16 -22.49
C GLY A 177 -6.78 -3.49 -23.96
N LYS A 178 -7.03 -2.50 -24.82
CA LYS A 178 -6.90 -2.63 -26.29
C LYS A 178 -5.46 -2.72 -26.80
N TYR A 179 -4.49 -2.28 -26.01
CA TYR A 179 -3.08 -2.27 -26.40
C TYR A 179 -2.41 -3.60 -26.04
N LYS A 180 -1.43 -4.04 -26.82
CA LYS A 180 -0.74 -5.31 -26.56
C LYS A 180 0.45 -5.08 -25.63
N ILE A 181 0.37 -5.56 -24.39
CA ILE A 181 1.53 -5.69 -23.51
C ILE A 181 2.28 -6.96 -23.92
N ILE A 182 3.54 -6.82 -24.34
CA ILE A 182 4.36 -7.92 -24.86
C ILE A 182 5.35 -8.48 -23.85
N GLU A 183 5.70 -7.69 -22.83
CA GLU A 183 6.62 -8.08 -21.76
C GLU A 183 6.31 -7.28 -20.50
N SER A 184 6.50 -7.90 -19.34
CA SER A 184 6.50 -7.21 -18.05
C SER A 184 7.57 -7.79 -17.12
N GLY A 185 8.05 -6.97 -16.19
CA GLY A 185 9.05 -7.38 -15.21
C GLY A 185 9.05 -6.45 -13.99
N ALA A 186 9.66 -6.89 -12.90
CA ALA A 186 9.87 -6.09 -11.70
C ALA A 186 11.31 -6.26 -11.19
N PHE A 187 11.94 -5.16 -10.83
CA PHE A 187 13.36 -5.09 -10.49
C PHE A 187 13.55 -4.29 -9.21
N ARG A 188 14.28 -4.86 -8.24
CA ARG A 188 14.68 -4.15 -7.02
C ARG A 188 16.09 -3.60 -7.21
N HIS A 189 16.31 -2.36 -6.83
CA HIS A 189 17.61 -1.69 -6.89
C HIS A 189 17.98 -1.06 -5.56
N GLU A 190 19.28 -0.99 -5.32
CA GLU A 190 19.88 -0.15 -4.28
C GLU A 190 20.66 0.96 -4.97
N GLN A 191 20.33 2.21 -4.67
CA GLN A 191 20.87 3.40 -5.33
C GLN A 191 21.51 4.32 -4.29
N HIS A 192 22.66 4.89 -4.64
CA HIS A 192 23.27 5.97 -3.86
C HIS A 192 23.10 7.27 -4.64
N TYR A 193 22.47 8.26 -4.02
CA TYR A 193 22.26 9.57 -4.61
C TYR A 193 23.39 10.52 -4.22
N SER A 194 23.72 11.48 -5.09
CA SER A 194 24.80 12.44 -4.84
C SER A 194 24.58 13.33 -3.61
N CYS A 195 23.33 13.47 -3.15
CA CYS A 195 22.99 14.26 -1.97
C CYS A 195 23.43 13.62 -0.65
N CYS A 196 23.49 12.29 -0.61
CA CYS A 196 23.26 11.55 0.61
C CYS A 196 24.14 10.28 0.63
N PRO A 197 24.87 10.01 1.73
CA PRO A 197 25.78 8.86 1.80
C PRO A 197 25.07 7.52 1.96
N GLU A 198 23.81 7.50 2.43
CA GLU A 198 23.03 6.28 2.64
C GLU A 198 22.45 5.71 1.33
N PRO A 199 22.28 4.37 1.24
CA PRO A 199 21.58 3.74 0.14
C PRO A 199 20.08 4.04 0.20
N TYR A 200 19.44 4.10 -0.97
CA TYR A 200 18.00 4.18 -1.14
C TYR A 200 17.51 2.98 -1.95
N ILE A 201 16.46 2.32 -1.49
CA ILE A 201 15.88 1.16 -2.15
C ILE A 201 14.74 1.61 -3.06
N ASP A 202 14.76 1.14 -4.31
CA ASP A 202 13.65 1.31 -5.25
C ASP A 202 13.22 -0.02 -5.88
N VAL A 203 11.94 -0.09 -6.21
CA VAL A 203 11.33 -1.18 -6.99
C VAL A 203 10.81 -0.58 -8.29
N THR A 204 11.31 -1.05 -9.42
CA THR A 204 10.88 -0.62 -10.75
C THR A 204 10.07 -1.71 -11.43
N PHE A 205 8.80 -1.43 -11.70
CA PHE A 205 8.00 -2.24 -12.62
C PHE A 205 8.21 -1.75 -14.05
N LYS A 206 8.47 -2.68 -14.97
CA LYS A 206 8.65 -2.40 -16.40
C LYS A 206 7.53 -3.08 -17.17
N VAL A 207 6.92 -2.35 -18.10
CA VAL A 207 6.02 -2.91 -19.12
C VAL A 207 6.42 -2.46 -20.50
N THR A 208 6.40 -3.40 -21.45
CA THR A 208 6.69 -3.16 -22.85
C THR A 208 5.41 -3.32 -23.65
N ILE A 209 5.02 -2.28 -24.40
CA ILE A 209 3.76 -2.21 -25.16
C ILE A 209 4.10 -2.09 -26.65
N ALA A 210 3.45 -2.91 -27.47
CA ALA A 210 3.52 -2.80 -28.92
C ALA A 210 2.29 -2.08 -29.45
N LYS A 211 2.50 -0.99 -30.22
CA LYS A 211 1.42 -0.32 -30.97
C LYS A 211 1.31 -0.98 -32.35
N ASN A 212 0.14 -1.51 -32.67
CA ASN A 212 -0.17 -2.05 -34.00
C ASN A 212 -0.08 -0.93 -35.06
#